data_AF-A0A970Q4L6-F1
#
_entry.id   AF-A0A970Q4L6-F1
#
_cell.length_a   1.000
_cell.length_b   1.000
_cell.length_c   1.000
_cell.angle_alpha   90.00
_cell.angle_beta   90.00
_cell.angle_gamma   90.00
#
_symmetry.space_group_name_H-M   'P 1'
#
loop_
_entity.id
_entity.type
_entity.pdbx_description
1 polymer ?
#
loop_
_entity_poly.entity_id
_entity_poly.type
_entity_poly.pdbx_seq_one_letter_code
_entity_poly.pdbx_strand_id
1 'polypeptide(L)'
;SERSPVLPPPIRRAQTPSFKQRCFDFLKNPENVRGCLPGYRGLSPKQIYKLVHFEAFDECIVEHVPDLQSKGGTGQVTVLFDYREKDRLREKARIIAVEI
;
A
#
# COMPACT_ATOMS: atom_id res chain seq x y z
N SER A 1 -2.61 -19.79 -11.86
CA SER A 1 -1.52 -18.82 -12.08
C SER A 1 -2.18 -17.50 -12.40
N GLU A 2 -2.52 -16.72 -11.38
CA GLU A 2 -3.15 -15.41 -11.61
C GLU A 2 -2.06 -14.47 -12.11
N ARG A 3 -2.16 -14.09 -13.39
CA ARG A 3 -1.26 -13.09 -13.97
C ARG A 3 -1.54 -11.77 -13.27
N SER A 4 -0.52 -11.21 -12.59
CA SER A 4 -0.60 -9.82 -12.13
C SER A 4 -0.98 -8.95 -13.32
N PRO A 5 -1.98 -8.04 -13.18
CA PRO A 5 -2.38 -7.20 -14.28
C PRO A 5 -1.19 -6.38 -14.80
N VAL A 6 -1.14 -6.25 -16.12
CA VAL A 6 -0.17 -5.40 -16.82
C VAL A 6 -0.45 -3.96 -16.40
N LEU A 7 0.57 -3.28 -15.89
CA LEU A 7 0.43 -1.88 -15.51
C LEU A 7 0.43 -1.03 -16.78
N PRO A 8 -0.39 0.03 -16.85
CA PRO A 8 -0.34 0.95 -17.96
C PRO A 8 1.02 1.68 -17.95
N PRO A 9 1.72 1.76 -19.10
CA PRO A 9 2.88 2.63 -19.21
C PRO A 9 2.51 4.09 -18.87
N PRO A 10 3.40 4.88 -18.24
CA PRO A 10 4.79 4.56 -17.92
C PRO A 10 5.01 3.84 -16.57
N ILE A 11 3.96 3.49 -15.83
CA ILE A 11 4.03 2.97 -14.46
C ILE A 11 4.80 1.65 -14.39
N ARG A 12 5.74 1.54 -13.45
CA ARG A 12 6.49 0.30 -13.20
C ARG A 12 6.43 -0.10 -11.74
N ARG A 13 6.50 -1.42 -11.51
CA ARG A 13 6.74 -1.96 -10.16
C ARG A 13 8.19 -1.70 -9.78
N ALA A 14 8.38 -1.16 -8.59
CA ALA A 14 9.69 -0.98 -8.00
C ALA A 14 10.14 -2.27 -7.29
N GLN A 15 11.42 -2.62 -7.46
CA GLN A 15 12.05 -3.64 -6.63
C GLN A 15 12.70 -2.96 -5.43
N THR A 16 12.19 -3.26 -4.24
CA THR A 16 12.73 -2.71 -2.99
C THR A 16 13.37 -3.84 -2.18
N PRO A 17 14.68 -3.74 -1.83
CA PRO A 17 15.32 -4.71 -0.96
C PRO A 17 14.57 -4.86 0.36
N SER A 18 14.43 -6.09 0.84
CA SER A 18 13.76 -6.39 2.11
C SER A 18 12.32 -5.84 2.22
N PHE A 19 11.63 -5.60 1.10
CA PHE A 19 10.29 -4.98 1.07
C PHE A 19 9.31 -5.62 2.06
N LYS A 20 9.22 -6.95 2.06
CA LYS A 20 8.36 -7.69 2.99
C LYS A 20 8.67 -7.36 4.46
N GLN A 21 9.94 -7.29 4.82
CA GLN A 21 10.37 -6.96 6.18
C GLN A 21 9.96 -5.53 6.55
N ARG A 22 10.15 -4.57 5.64
CA ARG A 22 9.73 -3.17 5.80
C ARG A 22 8.22 -3.04 5.99
N CYS A 23 7.41 -3.79 5.23
CA CYS A 23 5.96 -3.86 5.44
C CYS A 23 5.62 -4.36 6.86
N PHE A 24 6.31 -5.40 7.34
CA PHE A 24 6.10 -5.88 8.71
C PHE A 24 6.51 -4.86 9.76
N ASP A 25 7.62 -4.15 9.56
CA ASP A 25 8.09 -3.12 10.49
C ASP A 25 7.15 -1.91 10.52
N PHE A 26 6.59 -1.52 9.36
CA PHE A 26 5.50 -0.55 9.29
C PHE A 26 4.29 -0.98 10.11
N LEU A 27 3.86 -2.25 9.99
CA LEU A 27 2.69 -2.79 10.70
C LEU A 27 2.94 -3.02 12.20
N LYS A 28 4.19 -3.16 12.65
CA LYS A 28 4.54 -3.24 14.07
C LYS A 28 4.40 -1.90 14.77
N ASN A 29 4.52 -0.79 14.03
CA ASN A 29 4.35 0.54 14.58
C ASN A 29 2.86 0.84 14.81
N PRO A 30 2.40 0.96 16.07
CA PRO A 30 0.99 1.19 16.37
C PRO A 30 0.46 2.52 15.82
N GLU A 31 1.31 3.53 15.66
CA GLU A 31 0.92 4.83 15.12
C GLU A 31 0.59 4.74 13.62
N ASN A 32 1.39 3.98 12.87
CA ASN A 32 1.14 3.70 11.46
C ASN A 32 -0.19 2.95 11.28
N VAL A 33 -0.43 1.92 12.10
CA VAL A 33 -1.69 1.17 12.05
C VAL A 33 -2.86 2.05 12.45
N ARG A 34 -2.74 2.86 13.50
CA ARG A 34 -3.81 3.76 13.95
C ARG A 34 -4.16 4.81 12.91
N GLY A 35 -3.17 5.39 12.25
CA GLY A 35 -3.38 6.45 11.25
C GLY A 35 -3.85 5.92 9.89
N CYS A 36 -3.30 4.79 9.44
CA CYS A 36 -3.57 4.27 8.09
C CYS A 36 -4.68 3.21 8.08
N LEU A 37 -4.70 2.32 9.09
CA LEU A 37 -5.55 1.12 9.16
C LEU A 37 -6.35 1.05 10.48
N PRO A 38 -7.14 2.09 10.84
CA PRO A 38 -7.81 2.14 12.14
C PRO A 38 -8.72 0.94 12.42
N GLY A 39 -9.38 0.38 11.40
CA GLY A 39 -10.23 -0.82 11.52
C GLY A 39 -9.48 -2.12 11.84
N TYR A 40 -8.15 -2.09 11.87
CA TYR A 40 -7.27 -3.24 12.13
C TYR A 40 -6.67 -3.24 13.53
N ARG A 41 -7.05 -2.29 14.38
CA ARG A 41 -6.58 -2.21 15.77
C ARG A 41 -6.83 -3.52 16.51
N GLY A 42 -5.82 -3.98 17.27
CA GLY A 42 -5.87 -5.23 18.04
C GLY A 42 -5.49 -6.48 17.25
N LEU A 43 -5.28 -6.40 15.94
CA LEU A 43 -4.73 -7.49 15.14
C LEU A 43 -3.19 -7.47 15.18
N SER A 44 -2.59 -8.65 15.14
CA SER A 44 -1.13 -8.77 14.98
C SER A 44 -0.69 -8.33 13.58
N PRO A 45 0.56 -7.86 13.40
CA PRO A 45 1.09 -7.50 12.08
C PRO A 45 0.92 -8.61 11.02
N LYS A 46 1.04 -9.89 11.44
CA LYS A 46 0.83 -11.05 10.57
C LYS A 46 -0.62 -11.22 10.13
N GLN A 47 -1.59 -10.90 10.98
CA GLN A 47 -3.00 -10.91 10.60
C GLN A 47 -3.31 -9.75 9.66
N ILE A 48 -2.80 -8.55 9.94
CA ILE A 48 -2.99 -7.37 9.09
C ILE A 48 -2.40 -7.62 7.70
N TYR A 49 -1.16 -8.10 7.62
CA TYR A 49 -0.46 -8.39 6.34
C TYR A 49 -1.19 -9.39 5.44
N LYS A 50 -2.07 -10.25 5.99
CA LYS A 50 -2.91 -11.17 5.19
C LYS A 50 -4.15 -10.50 4.59
N LEU A 51 -4.53 -9.35 5.11
CA LEU A 51 -5.78 -8.65 4.81
C LEU A 51 -5.57 -7.36 4.00
N VAL A 52 -4.31 -6.95 3.83
CA VAL A 52 -3.91 -5.79 3.05
C VAL A 52 -2.85 -6.20 2.04
N HIS A 53 -2.69 -5.41 0.98
CA HIS A 53 -1.62 -5.61 0.00
C HIS A 53 -0.72 -4.38 -0.03
N PHE A 54 0.59 -4.62 -0.12
CA PHE A 54 1.59 -3.56 -0.28
C PHE A 54 2.26 -3.74 -1.64
N GLU A 55 2.43 -2.65 -2.36
CA GLU A 55 3.13 -2.66 -3.65
C GLU A 55 3.95 -1.39 -3.84
N ALA A 56 5.21 -1.54 -4.22
CA ALA A 56 6.07 -0.42 -4.56
C ALA A 56 6.00 -0.14 -6.06
N PHE A 57 5.89 1.13 -6.41
CA PHE A 57 5.91 1.63 -7.77
C PHE A 57 7.01 2.67 -7.94
N ASP A 58 7.35 3.00 -9.18
CA ASP A 58 8.10 4.23 -9.48
C ASP A 58 7.24 5.48 -9.19
N GLU A 59 7.90 6.65 -9.21
CA GLU A 59 7.24 7.93 -8.94
C GLU A 59 6.10 8.26 -9.92
N CYS A 60 6.11 7.72 -11.13
CA CYS A 60 5.06 7.93 -12.14
C CYS A 60 3.66 7.58 -11.65
N ILE A 61 3.50 6.69 -10.65
CA ILE A 61 2.19 6.31 -10.10
C ILE A 61 1.41 7.50 -9.52
N VAL A 62 2.09 8.56 -9.06
CA VAL A 62 1.44 9.73 -8.42
C VAL A 62 0.60 10.54 -9.41
N GLU A 63 0.91 10.47 -10.70
CA GLU A 63 0.12 11.10 -11.76
C GLU A 63 -1.22 10.40 -11.98
N HIS A 64 -1.30 9.12 -11.60
CA HIS A 64 -2.46 8.25 -11.83
C HIS A 64 -3.33 8.06 -10.59
N VAL A 65 -2.81 8.40 -9.40
CA VAL A 65 -3.54 8.28 -8.15
C VAL A 65 -3.42 9.61 -7.40
N PRO A 66 -4.40 10.52 -7.58
CA PRO A 66 -4.36 11.86 -6.99
C PRO A 66 -4.17 11.86 -5.47
N ASP A 67 -4.66 10.83 -4.80
CA ASP A 67 -4.55 10.66 -3.35
C ASP A 67 -3.11 10.33 -2.86
N LEU A 68 -2.16 10.08 -3.77
CA LEU A 68 -0.74 9.81 -3.43
C LEU A 68 0.16 11.06 -3.47
N GLN A 69 -0.36 12.23 -3.83
CA GLN A 69 0.40 13.44 -4.18
C GLN A 69 1.21 14.08 -3.01
N SER A 70 1.12 13.58 -1.78
CA SER A 70 1.60 14.32 -0.60
C SER A 70 2.76 13.70 0.19
N LYS A 71 3.54 12.78 -0.37
CA LYS A 71 4.74 12.26 0.31
C LYS A 71 5.98 12.36 -0.59
N GLY A 72 6.65 13.51 -0.49
CA GLY A 72 7.94 13.75 -1.10
C GLY A 72 9.01 12.90 -0.44
N GLY A 73 9.47 11.87 -1.13
CA GLY A 73 10.55 11.01 -0.65
C GLY A 73 10.89 9.91 -1.64
N THR A 74 12.08 10.02 -2.26
CA THR A 74 12.87 8.93 -2.86
C THR A 74 12.21 8.08 -3.95
N GLY A 75 11.98 8.61 -5.17
CA GLY A 75 11.92 7.91 -6.48
C GLY A 75 10.99 6.68 -6.64
N GLN A 76 10.31 6.27 -5.57
CA GLN A 76 9.47 5.09 -5.46
C GLN A 76 8.36 5.40 -4.45
N VAL A 77 7.17 4.91 -4.72
CA VAL A 77 5.99 5.10 -3.90
C VAL A 77 5.47 3.76 -3.46
N THR A 78 5.34 3.55 -2.15
CA THR A 78 4.67 2.35 -1.63
C THR A 78 3.19 2.63 -1.45
N VAL A 79 2.37 1.81 -2.09
CA VAL A 79 0.92 1.86 -2.04
C VAL A 79 0.41 0.72 -1.16
N LEU A 80 -0.42 1.09 -0.18
CA LEU A 80 -1.15 0.19 0.69
C LEU A 80 -2.60 0.08 0.22
N PHE A 81 -3.02 -1.14 -0.10
CA PHE A 81 -4.40 -1.48 -0.47
C PHE A 81 -5.10 -2.12 0.72
N ASP A 82 -6.13 -1.44 1.24
CA ASP A 82 -7.02 -1.89 2.29
C ASP A 82 -8.34 -2.39 1.69
N TYR A 83 -8.58 -3.71 1.80
CA TYR A 83 -9.76 -4.38 1.26
C TYR A 83 -10.92 -4.52 2.26
N ARG A 84 -10.78 -4.06 3.51
CA ARG A 84 -11.87 -4.10 4.50
C ARG A 84 -12.86 -2.98 4.27
N GLU A 85 -12.37 -1.79 3.98
CA GLU A 85 -13.17 -0.62 3.62
C GLU A 85 -13.49 -0.62 2.11
N LYS A 86 -14.03 -1.74 1.60
CA LYS A 86 -14.55 -1.78 0.24
C LYS A 86 -15.72 -0.80 0.16
N ASP A 87 -15.60 0.20 -0.69
CA ASP A 87 -16.74 0.99 -1.13
C ASP A 87 -17.78 0.03 -1.71
N ARG A 88 -18.88 -0.18 -0.98
CA ARG A 88 -19.94 -1.16 -1.32
C ARG A 88 -20.56 -0.92 -2.69
N LEU A 89 -20.38 0.27 -3.26
CA LEU A 89 -20.91 0.64 -4.57
C LEU A 89 -19.89 0.44 -5.70
N ARG A 90 -18.59 0.30 -5.40
CA ARG A 90 -17.53 0.34 -6.42
C ARG A 90 -16.55 -0.83 -6.38
N GLU A 91 -16.63 -1.70 -5.37
CA GLU A 91 -15.73 -2.86 -5.17
C GLU A 91 -14.22 -2.53 -5.11
N LYS A 92 -13.87 -1.25 -4.96
CA LYS A 92 -12.48 -0.79 -4.94
C LYS A 92 -11.92 -0.83 -3.52
N ALA A 93 -10.66 -1.26 -3.41
CA ALA A 93 -9.89 -1.13 -2.18
C ALA A 93 -9.69 0.36 -1.85
N ARG A 94 -9.59 0.68 -0.56
CA ARG A 94 -9.05 1.97 -0.12
C ARG A 94 -7.54 1.95 -0.34
N ILE A 95 -7.00 3.01 -0.93
CA ILE A 95 -5.60 3.09 -1.35
C ILE A 95 -4.91 4.23 -0.59
N ILE A 96 -3.70 3.98 -0.06
CA ILE A 96 -2.95 4.94 0.76
C ILE A 96 -1.48 4.94 0.35
N ALA A 97 -0.87 6.12 0.17
CA ALA A 97 0.59 6.26 0.08
C ALA A 97 1.23 6.11 1.46
N VAL A 98 2.19 5.21 1.60
CA VAL A 98 2.93 4.99 2.85
C VAL A 98 4.43 5.07 2.62
N GLU A 99 5.13 5.53 3.65
CA GLU A 99 6.59 5.46 3.73
C GLU A 99 6.92 4.22 4.56
N ILE A 100 7.70 3.30 3.98
CA ILE A 100 8.20 2.08 4.63
C ILE A 100 9.67 1.90 4.33
#